data_AF-A0A9D7DDW8-F1
#
_entry.id   AF-A0A9D7DDW8-F1
#
_cell.length_a   1.000
_cell.length_b   1.000
_cell.length_c   1.000
_cell.angle_alpha   90.00
_cell.angle_beta   90.00
_cell.angle_gamma   90.00
#
_symmetry.space_group_name_H-M   'P 1'
#
loop_
_entity.id
_entity.type
_entity.pdbx_description
1 polymer ?
#
loop_
_entity_poly.entity_id
_entity_poly.type
_entity_poly.pdbx_seq_one_letter_code
_entity_poly.pdbx_strand_id
1 'polypeptide(L)'
;MKRIVHLLLLCALSTTAAAQSFNPPMNATDPKEFGEVVKAELITPDMEAAKIAPIPVEISVSLKKPIPMGCQYVYRVTNRSTDHAVKLKMYTVPDAKYEEKIKPGETVELLTNTMTRCGATKEEKKERGCIDCQFSLNITEIEVK
;
A
#
# COMPACT_ATOMS: atom_id res chain seq x y z
N MET A 1 -58.26 5.13 -11.14
CA MET A 1 -57.56 6.32 -10.59
C MET A 1 -56.36 5.86 -9.76
N LYS A 2 -55.30 6.68 -9.74
CA LYS A 2 -53.90 6.34 -9.48
C LYS A 2 -53.59 6.05 -7.99
N ARG A 3 -52.79 5.01 -7.72
CA ARG A 3 -51.96 4.91 -6.51
C ARG A 3 -50.54 4.53 -6.93
N ILE A 4 -49.71 5.55 -7.14
CA ILE A 4 -48.27 5.37 -7.33
C ILE A 4 -47.66 5.60 -5.95
N VAL A 5 -47.20 4.52 -5.32
CA VAL A 5 -46.41 4.60 -4.09
C VAL A 5 -44.97 4.88 -4.52
N HIS A 6 -44.47 6.07 -4.18
CA HIS A 6 -43.06 6.41 -4.37
C HIS A 6 -42.22 5.67 -3.32
N LEU A 7 -41.62 4.57 -3.74
CA LEU A 7 -40.56 3.91 -2.98
C LEU A 7 -39.30 4.79 -3.12
N LEU A 8 -39.08 5.69 -2.16
CA LEU A 8 -37.82 6.40 -1.97
C LEU A 8 -36.79 5.39 -1.44
N LEU A 9 -36.07 4.74 -2.36
CA LEU A 9 -34.85 4.03 -2.02
C LEU A 9 -33.76 5.07 -1.73
N LEU A 10 -33.58 5.40 -0.46
CA LEU A 10 -32.38 6.06 0.03
C LEU A 10 -31.22 5.04 -0.09
N CYS A 11 -30.57 5.03 -1.25
CA CYS A 11 -29.23 4.46 -1.37
C CYS A 11 -28.28 5.33 -0.54
N ALA A 12 -28.08 4.95 0.71
CA ALA A 12 -26.88 5.34 1.44
C ALA A 12 -25.70 4.72 0.68
N LEU A 13 -25.09 5.50 -0.22
CA LEU A 13 -23.79 5.19 -0.80
C LEU A 13 -22.78 5.31 0.35
N SER A 14 -22.57 4.19 1.05
CA SER A 14 -21.36 4.01 1.85
C SER A 14 -20.18 4.04 0.87
N THR A 15 -19.49 5.18 0.79
CA THR A 15 -18.20 5.30 0.12
C THR A 15 -17.22 4.39 0.84
N THR A 16 -17.10 3.16 0.34
CA THR A 16 -15.99 2.29 0.70
C THR A 16 -14.77 2.88 0.02
N ALA A 17 -13.87 3.46 0.80
CA ALA A 17 -12.55 3.86 0.31
C ALA A 17 -11.89 2.60 -0.26
N ALA A 18 -11.72 2.54 -1.58
CA ALA A 18 -11.14 1.39 -2.24
C ALA A 18 -9.68 1.28 -1.81
N ALA A 19 -9.35 0.19 -1.09
CA ALA A 19 -7.97 -0.11 -0.76
C ALA A 19 -7.20 -0.42 -2.05
N GLN A 20 -6.10 0.29 -2.29
CA GLN A 20 -5.19 0.04 -3.40
C GLN A 20 -4.00 -0.78 -2.90
N SER A 21 -3.78 -1.94 -3.52
CA SER A 21 -2.73 -2.88 -3.15
C SER A 21 -1.59 -2.85 -4.15
N PHE A 22 -0.36 -2.74 -3.65
CA PHE A 22 0.87 -2.70 -4.45
C PHE A 22 1.84 -3.80 -4.02
N ASN A 23 2.41 -4.50 -5.00
CA ASN A 23 3.37 -5.58 -4.80
C ASN A 23 4.68 -5.23 -5.55
N PRO A 24 5.48 -4.28 -5.05
CA PRO A 24 6.73 -3.90 -5.70
C PRO A 24 7.71 -5.09 -5.73
N PRO A 25 8.47 -5.30 -6.82
CA PRO A 25 9.45 -6.37 -6.84
C PRO A 25 10.64 -6.04 -5.91
N MET A 26 11.21 -7.05 -5.24
CA MET A 26 12.51 -6.89 -4.59
C MET A 26 13.63 -6.92 -5.63
N ASN A 27 14.81 -6.42 -5.23
CA ASN A 27 16.01 -6.53 -6.04
C ASN A 27 16.40 -8.01 -6.18
N ALA A 28 16.53 -8.45 -7.44
CA ALA A 28 16.83 -9.85 -7.78
C ALA A 28 18.29 -10.26 -7.48
N THR A 29 19.20 -9.30 -7.38
CA THR A 29 20.65 -9.56 -7.16
C THR A 29 20.99 -9.51 -5.67
N ASP A 30 20.58 -8.44 -4.98
CA ASP A 30 20.68 -8.33 -3.53
C ASP A 30 19.34 -7.87 -2.93
N PRO A 31 18.56 -8.78 -2.32
CA PRO A 31 17.28 -8.43 -1.71
C PRO A 31 17.37 -7.39 -0.60
N LYS A 32 18.56 -7.12 -0.03
CA LYS A 32 18.75 -6.06 0.98
C LYS A 32 18.81 -4.66 0.38
N GLU A 33 19.03 -4.56 -0.92
CA GLU A 33 18.89 -3.31 -1.66
C GLU A 33 17.44 -3.11 -2.11
N PHE A 34 17.07 -1.85 -2.36
CA PHE A 34 15.76 -1.56 -2.92
C PHE A 34 15.63 -2.14 -4.33
N GLY A 35 14.50 -2.79 -4.58
CA GLY A 35 14.12 -3.27 -5.90
C GLY A 35 13.73 -2.15 -6.85
N GLU A 36 13.20 -2.56 -8.00
CA GLU A 36 12.73 -1.63 -9.03
C GLU A 36 11.58 -0.77 -8.48
N VAL A 37 11.58 0.51 -8.87
CA VAL A 37 10.56 1.47 -8.46
C VAL A 37 9.30 1.23 -9.26
N VAL A 38 8.22 0.88 -8.56
CA VAL A 38 6.87 0.88 -9.10
C VAL A 38 6.31 2.30 -9.07
N LYS A 39 5.97 2.82 -10.24
CA LYS A 39 5.23 4.07 -10.40
C LYS A 39 3.74 3.76 -10.36
N ALA A 40 3.02 4.42 -9.47
CA ALA A 40 1.59 4.25 -9.31
C ALA A 40 0.88 5.60 -9.17
N GLU A 41 -0.42 5.59 -9.40
CA GLU A 41 -1.29 6.75 -9.18
C GLU A 41 -2.29 6.38 -8.09
N LEU A 42 -2.31 7.17 -7.03
CA LEU A 42 -3.23 7.01 -5.92
C LEU A 42 -4.50 7.81 -6.20
N ILE A 43 -5.62 7.11 -6.27
CA ILE A 43 -6.94 7.72 -6.47
C ILE A 43 -8.00 7.11 -5.54
N THR A 44 -8.94 7.92 -5.05
CA THR A 44 -10.11 7.44 -4.30
C THR A 44 -11.40 7.89 -4.98
N PRO A 45 -12.53 7.21 -4.70
CA PRO A 45 -13.84 7.66 -5.21
C PRO A 45 -14.17 9.11 -4.82
N ASP A 46 -13.73 9.57 -3.64
CA ASP A 46 -13.93 10.94 -3.18
C ASP A 46 -13.10 11.95 -3.99
N MET A 47 -11.86 11.58 -4.37
CA MET A 47 -11.04 12.40 -5.27
C MET A 47 -11.68 12.48 -6.67
N GLU A 48 -12.19 11.37 -7.20
CA GLU A 48 -12.90 11.35 -8.48
C GLU A 48 -14.15 12.24 -8.45
N ALA A 49 -14.96 12.14 -7.39
CA ALA A 49 -16.14 12.96 -7.19
C ALA A 49 -15.80 14.46 -7.06
N ALA A 50 -14.69 14.77 -6.39
CA ALA A 50 -14.18 16.13 -6.21
C ALA A 50 -13.37 16.66 -7.42
N LYS A 51 -13.18 15.86 -8.48
CA LYS A 51 -12.33 16.18 -9.65
C LYS A 51 -10.88 16.53 -9.27
N ILE A 52 -10.38 15.91 -8.20
CA ILE A 52 -8.98 16.00 -7.78
C ILE A 52 -8.18 15.01 -8.64
N ALA A 53 -7.03 15.45 -9.15
CA ALA A 53 -6.17 14.60 -9.97
C ALA A 53 -5.58 13.43 -9.15
N PRO A 54 -5.33 12.27 -9.77
CA PRO A 54 -4.61 11.18 -9.12
C PRO A 54 -3.24 11.64 -8.62
N ILE A 55 -2.81 11.13 -7.47
CA ILE A 55 -1.53 11.52 -6.90
C ILE A 55 -0.44 10.53 -7.32
N PRO A 56 0.59 10.95 -8.07
CA PRO A 56 1.65 10.06 -8.47
C PRO A 56 2.53 9.70 -7.27
N VAL A 57 2.79 8.41 -7.11
CA VAL A 57 3.69 7.86 -6.09
C VAL A 57 4.69 6.89 -6.69
N GLU A 58 5.85 6.80 -6.05
CA GLU A 58 6.87 5.81 -6.35
C GLU A 58 7.08 4.90 -5.14
N ILE A 59 7.00 3.59 -5.38
CA ILE A 59 7.04 2.57 -4.34
C ILE A 59 8.18 1.60 -4.66
N SER A 60 9.05 1.36 -3.69
CA SER A 60 10.08 0.31 -3.78
C SER A 60 10.18 -0.42 -2.45
N VAL A 61 10.83 -1.58 -2.45
CA VAL A 61 10.91 -2.45 -1.27
C VAL A 61 12.30 -3.07 -1.16
N SER A 62 12.75 -3.29 0.08
CA SER A 62 13.93 -4.08 0.39
C SER A 62 13.67 -5.01 1.57
N LEU A 63 14.35 -6.14 1.60
CA LEU A 63 14.40 -7.04 2.76
C LEU A 63 15.40 -6.47 3.77
N LYS A 64 14.92 -6.02 4.93
CA LYS A 64 15.79 -5.58 6.01
C LYS A 64 16.52 -6.75 6.65
N LYS A 65 15.76 -7.76 7.08
CA LYS A 65 16.28 -8.99 7.69
C LYS A 65 15.21 -10.08 7.77
N PRO A 66 15.61 -11.36 7.71
CA PRO A 66 14.79 -12.45 8.22
C PRO A 66 14.54 -12.30 9.73
N ILE A 67 13.37 -12.71 10.21
CA ILE A 67 13.03 -12.77 11.64
C ILE A 67 12.55 -14.19 11.99
N PRO A 68 12.55 -14.60 13.28
CA PRO A 68 12.26 -16.00 13.64
C PRO A 68 10.93 -16.55 13.11
N MET A 69 9.90 -15.72 12.96
CA MET A 69 8.56 -16.13 12.49
C MET A 69 8.23 -15.65 11.07
N GLY A 70 9.15 -15.01 10.35
CA GLY A 70 8.88 -14.46 9.02
C GLY A 70 9.98 -13.51 8.54
N CYS A 71 9.61 -12.39 7.93
CA CYS A 71 10.57 -11.51 7.26
C CYS A 71 10.24 -10.05 7.51
N GLN A 72 11.26 -9.22 7.71
CA GLN A 72 11.10 -7.79 7.91
C GLN A 72 11.53 -7.02 6.65
N TYR A 73 10.63 -6.22 6.09
CA TYR A 73 10.87 -5.42 4.89
C TYR A 73 10.80 -3.93 5.18
N VAL A 74 11.43 -3.13 4.32
CA VAL A 74 11.28 -1.68 4.27
C VAL A 74 10.63 -1.30 2.94
N TYR A 75 9.44 -0.70 2.99
CA TYR A 75 8.87 -0.03 1.84
C TYR A 75 9.29 1.42 1.82
N ARG A 76 9.73 1.90 0.67
CA ARG A 76 9.97 3.32 0.44
C ARG A 76 8.85 3.85 -0.44
N VAL A 77 8.13 4.85 0.05
CA VAL A 77 7.05 5.53 -0.69
C VAL A 77 7.42 6.99 -0.87
N THR A 78 7.43 7.44 -2.11
CA THR A 78 7.72 8.83 -2.46
C THR A 78 6.47 9.47 -3.06
N ASN A 79 6.05 10.60 -2.52
CA ASN A 79 5.01 11.42 -3.13
C ASN A 79 5.65 12.26 -4.25
N ARG A 80 5.28 11.99 -5.50
CA ARG A 80 5.80 12.70 -6.68
C ARG A 80 4.90 13.83 -7.15
N SER A 81 3.82 14.13 -6.43
CA SER A 81 3.02 15.34 -6.70
C SER A 81 3.84 16.60 -6.39
N THR A 82 3.40 17.73 -6.96
CA THR A 82 4.03 19.03 -6.77
C THR A 82 3.30 19.92 -5.77
N ASP A 83 2.05 19.61 -5.47
CA ASP A 83 1.10 20.49 -4.80
C ASP A 83 0.26 19.81 -3.71
N HIS A 84 0.13 18.48 -3.75
CA HIS A 84 -0.74 17.75 -2.83
C HIS A 84 0.02 17.01 -1.74
N ALA A 85 -0.28 17.33 -0.48
CA ALA A 85 0.13 16.46 0.62
C ALA A 85 -0.84 15.28 0.73
N VAL A 86 -0.31 14.08 0.96
CA VAL A 86 -1.13 12.88 1.09
C VAL A 86 -1.03 12.34 2.49
N LYS A 87 -2.17 12.08 3.12
CA LYS A 87 -2.21 11.26 4.32
C LYS A 87 -2.52 9.83 3.91
N LEU A 88 -1.56 8.92 4.09
CA LEU A 88 -1.73 7.51 3.78
C LEU A 88 -2.00 6.73 5.06
N LYS A 89 -3.10 5.97 5.07
CA LYS A 89 -3.25 4.85 6.00
C LYS A 89 -2.82 3.57 5.31
N MET A 90 -1.73 3.02 5.83
CA MET A 90 -1.06 1.90 5.21
C MET A 90 -1.15 0.69 6.13
N TYR A 91 -1.59 -0.42 5.57
CA TYR A 91 -1.66 -1.70 6.27
C TYR A 91 -0.57 -2.59 5.73
N THR A 92 0.37 -2.91 6.62
CA THR A 92 1.33 -3.96 6.35
C THR A 92 0.95 -5.17 7.19
N VAL A 93 0.74 -6.31 6.54
CA VAL A 93 0.12 -7.49 7.18
C VAL A 93 1.06 -8.06 8.25
N PRO A 94 0.59 -8.32 9.50
CA PRO A 94 -0.82 -8.27 9.90
C PRO A 94 -1.28 -6.99 10.60
N ASP A 95 -0.42 -6.19 11.25
CA ASP A 95 -0.94 -5.31 12.32
C ASP A 95 -0.25 -3.96 12.53
N ALA A 96 0.51 -3.45 11.56
CA ALA A 96 0.99 -2.08 11.64
C ALA A 96 0.12 -1.16 10.77
N LYS A 97 -0.80 -0.44 11.41
CA LYS A 97 -1.46 0.74 10.83
C LYS A 97 -0.47 1.91 10.94
N TYR A 98 0.12 2.30 9.82
CA TYR A 98 0.87 3.54 9.74
C TYR A 98 -0.05 4.62 9.17
N GLU A 99 -0.17 5.72 9.90
CA GLU A 99 -0.80 6.93 9.42
C GLU A 99 0.31 7.94 9.20
N GLU A 100 0.76 8.08 7.96
CA GLU A 100 1.86 8.96 7.60
C GLU A 100 1.36 10.04 6.65
N LYS A 101 1.79 11.28 6.91
CA LYS A 101 1.54 12.40 6.00
C LYS A 101 2.80 12.63 5.17
N ILE A 102 2.68 12.44 3.86
CA ILE A 102 3.76 12.61 2.89
C ILE A 102 3.53 13.90 2.10
N LYS A 103 4.38 14.91 2.31
CA LYS A 103 4.34 16.16 1.54
C LYS A 103 4.77 15.95 0.08
N PRO A 104 4.45 16.89 -0.82
CA PRO A 104 5.01 16.90 -2.18
C PRO A 104 6.54 16.71 -2.18
N GLY A 105 7.03 15.75 -2.96
CA GLY A 105 8.45 15.42 -3.07
C GLY A 105 9.05 14.64 -1.89
N GLU A 106 8.28 14.38 -0.83
CA GLU A 106 8.78 13.69 0.37
C GLU A 106 8.80 12.17 0.16
N THR A 107 9.78 11.53 0.81
CA THR A 107 9.95 10.08 0.85
C THR A 107 9.82 9.59 2.28
N VAL A 108 9.01 8.56 2.49
CA VAL A 108 8.91 7.85 3.78
C VAL A 108 9.38 6.42 3.64
N GLU A 109 9.99 5.88 4.70
CA GLU A 109 10.39 4.49 4.80
C GLU A 109 9.59 3.79 5.89
N LEU A 110 8.95 2.68 5.51
CA LEU A 110 7.97 1.97 6.32
C LEU A 110 8.44 0.57 6.60
N LEU A 111 8.53 0.25 7.87
CA LEU A 111 8.95 -1.06 8.33
C LEU A 111 7.75 -2.01 8.41
N THR A 112 7.84 -3.17 7.78
CA THR A 112 6.82 -4.21 7.88
C THR A 112 7.42 -5.56 8.29
N ASN A 113 6.60 -6.43 8.88
CA ASN A 113 6.96 -7.80 9.19
C ASN A 113 5.90 -8.75 8.62
N THR A 114 6.29 -9.76 7.84
CA THR A 114 5.44 -10.92 7.59
C THR A 114 5.50 -11.89 8.77
N MET A 115 4.39 -12.55 9.08
CA MET A 115 4.27 -13.54 10.16
C MET A 115 4.42 -14.99 9.69
N THR A 116 4.93 -15.18 8.47
CA THR A 116 5.14 -16.51 7.91
C THR A 116 6.48 -16.54 7.18
N ARG A 117 7.25 -17.61 7.41
CA ARG A 117 8.43 -17.92 6.60
C ARG A 117 7.98 -18.45 5.26
N CYS A 118 8.34 -17.77 4.17
CA CYS A 118 8.06 -18.21 2.81
C CYS A 118 9.23 -19.07 2.28
N GLY A 119 9.03 -19.77 1.16
CA GLY A 119 9.94 -20.80 0.64
C GLY A 119 9.39 -22.22 0.78
N ALA A 120 9.74 -23.12 -0.13
CA ALA A 120 9.16 -24.46 -0.21
C ALA A 120 9.79 -25.43 0.81
N THR A 121 11.08 -25.30 1.07
CA THR A 121 11.85 -26.20 1.96
C THR A 121 12.30 -25.53 3.27
N LYS A 122 12.72 -26.33 4.26
CA LYS A 122 13.23 -25.82 5.55
C LYS A 122 14.54 -25.06 5.37
N GLU A 123 15.35 -25.48 4.41
CA GLU A 123 16.62 -24.90 4.00
C GLU A 123 16.39 -23.57 3.28
N GLU A 124 15.46 -23.52 2.32
CA GLU A 124 15.07 -22.26 1.66
C GLU A 124 14.53 -21.25 2.67
N LYS A 125 13.63 -21.67 3.57
CA LYS A 125 13.10 -20.83 4.66
C LYS A 125 14.17 -20.22 5.57
N LYS A 126 15.40 -20.76 5.57
CA LYS A 126 16.55 -20.24 6.33
C LYS A 126 17.46 -19.33 5.51
N GLU A 127 17.68 -19.64 4.23
CA GLU A 127 18.69 -18.96 3.40
C GLU A 127 18.11 -17.88 2.49
N ARG A 128 16.95 -18.11 1.88
CA ARG A 128 16.36 -17.24 0.85
C ARG A 128 14.85 -17.08 0.91
N GLY A 129 14.19 -17.71 1.87
CA GLY A 129 12.75 -17.85 1.91
C GLY A 129 11.97 -16.54 2.06
N CYS A 130 12.64 -15.46 2.47
CA CYS A 130 12.03 -14.13 2.45
C CYS A 130 11.87 -13.55 1.04
N ILE A 131 12.63 -14.05 0.07
CA ILE A 131 12.54 -13.56 -1.31
C ILE A 131 11.18 -13.93 -1.92
N ASP A 132 10.67 -15.10 -1.57
CA ASP A 132 9.42 -15.65 -2.11
C ASP A 132 8.16 -15.21 -1.34
N CYS A 133 8.29 -14.32 -0.36
CA CYS A 133 7.11 -13.81 0.32
C CYS A 133 6.35 -12.85 -0.59
N GLN A 134 5.05 -13.08 -0.75
CA GLN A 134 4.14 -12.10 -1.35
C GLN A 134 3.83 -11.00 -0.33
N PHE A 135 4.77 -10.08 -0.15
CA PHE A 135 4.55 -8.88 0.63
C PHE A 135 3.70 -7.90 -0.20
N SER A 136 2.69 -7.31 0.43
CA SER A 136 1.84 -6.30 -0.20
C SER A 136 1.76 -5.05 0.67
N LEU A 137 1.66 -3.92 -0.02
CA LEU A 137 1.42 -2.62 0.57
C LEU A 137 -0.02 -2.22 0.26
N ASN A 138 -0.85 -2.08 1.29
CA ASN A 138 -2.25 -1.70 1.11
C ASN A 138 -2.45 -0.26 1.59
N ILE A 139 -2.98 0.59 0.71
CA ILE A 139 -3.30 1.99 0.99
C ILE A 139 -4.83 2.09 1.00
N THR A 140 -5.42 2.37 2.16
CA THR A 140 -6.88 2.33 2.33
C THR A 140 -7.54 3.70 2.38
N GLU A 141 -6.78 4.74 2.74
CA GLU A 141 -7.28 6.11 2.83
C GLU A 141 -6.21 7.06 2.32
N ILE A 142 -6.67 8.06 1.55
CA ILE A 142 -5.87 9.12 0.93
C ILE A 142 -6.62 10.41 1.26
N GLU A 143 -6.11 11.18 2.21
CA GLU A 143 -6.62 12.54 2.47
C GLU A 143 -5.76 13.51 1.66
N VAL A 144 -6.40 14.24 0.75
CA VAL A 144 -5.79 15.31 -0.04
C VAL A 144 -6.25 16.64 0.53
N LYS A 145 -5.29 17.51 0.90
CA LYS A 145 -5.56 18.89 1.34
C LYS A 145 -4.98 19.89 0.37
#